data_AF-A0A9D6QS57-F1
#
_entry.id   AF-A0A9D6QS57-F1
#
_cell.length_a   1.000
_cell.length_b   1.000
_cell.length_c   1.000
_cell.angle_alpha   90.00
_cell.angle_beta   90.00
_cell.angle_gamma   90.00
#
_symmetry.space_group_name_H-M   'P 1'
#
loop_
_entity.id
_entity.type
_entity.pdbx_description
1 polymer ?
#
loop_
_entity_poly.entity_id
_entity_poly.type
_entity_poly.pdbx_seq_one_letter_code
_entity_poly.pdbx_strand_id
1 'polypeptide(L)'
;MALTRTQDKREQRIIVFGGGDFLANSYIANGGNLDLGMSVVNWLSQDDAYVNIPVKTARDRTLNLAHSSQIVIAVGFLIVLPLVLVSSGVFIWLRRRKR
;
A
#
# COMPACT_ATOMS: atom_id res chain seq x y z
N MET A 1 16.34 5.27 -12.68
CA MET A 1 17.72 5.17 -13.20
C MET A 1 18.60 6.12 -12.41
N ALA A 2 19.76 5.68 -11.91
CA ALA A 2 20.70 6.54 -11.20
C ALA A 2 21.99 6.69 -12.02
N LEU A 3 22.53 7.90 -12.08
CA LEU A 3 23.71 8.29 -12.85
C LEU A 3 24.63 9.10 -11.95
N THR A 4 25.92 8.79 -11.97
CA THR A 4 26.95 9.58 -11.29
C THR A 4 28.03 10.00 -12.27
N ARG A 5 28.57 11.21 -12.09
CA ARG A 5 29.66 11.75 -12.90
C ARG A 5 30.61 12.56 -12.03
N THR A 6 31.89 12.24 -12.07
CA THR A 6 32.92 13.02 -11.38
C THR A 6 33.47 14.13 -12.31
N GLN A 7 33.42 15.38 -11.86
CA GLN A 7 34.02 16.54 -12.54
C GLN A 7 34.78 17.38 -11.51
N ASP A 8 36.05 17.72 -11.80
CA ASP A 8 36.88 18.61 -10.96
C ASP A 8 36.86 18.28 -9.46
N LYS A 9 37.00 16.98 -9.13
CA LYS A 9 36.95 16.43 -7.76
C LYS A 9 35.60 16.57 -7.03
N ARG A 10 34.53 16.92 -7.74
CA ARG A 10 33.14 16.89 -7.24
C ARG A 10 32.37 15.79 -7.98
N GLU A 11 31.54 15.06 -7.26
CA GLU A 11 30.65 14.06 -7.84
C GLU A 11 29.26 14.68 -8.05
N GLN A 12 28.77 14.60 -9.28
CA GLN A 12 27.42 14.97 -9.64
C GLN A 12 26.56 13.71 -9.68
N ARG A 13 25.39 13.76 -9.04
CA ARG A 13 24.43 12.65 -8.97
C ARG A 13 23.11 13.05 -9.59
N ILE A 14 22.55 12.18 -10.42
CA ILE A 14 21.28 12.38 -11.10
C ILE A 14 20.46 11.11 -10.94
N ILE A 15 19.18 11.26 -10.61
CA ILE A 15 18.22 10.17 -10.62
C ILE A 15 17.03 10.53 -11.50
N VAL A 16 16.56 9.57 -12.28
CA VAL A 16 15.42 9.72 -13.19
C VAL A 16 14.36 8.68 -12.82
N PHE A 17 13.16 9.16 -12.53
CA PHE A 17 11.95 8.36 -12.32
C PHE A 17 11.00 8.51 -13.50
N GLY A 18 10.25 7.45 -13.82
CA GLY A 18 9.23 7.48 -14.86
C GLY A 18 7.91 8.16 -14.46
N GLY A 19 7.74 8.49 -13.18
CA GLY A 19 6.57 9.18 -12.64
C GLY A 19 6.85 9.74 -11.24
N GLY A 20 6.23 10.88 -10.90
CA GLY A 20 6.47 11.60 -9.64
C GLY A 20 5.39 11.44 -8.57
N ASP A 21 4.25 10.82 -8.92
CA ASP A 21 3.08 10.76 -8.05
C ASP A 21 3.32 9.99 -6.76
N PHE A 22 4.33 9.11 -6.72
CA PHE A 22 4.70 8.36 -5.51
C PHE A 22 5.09 9.27 -4.33
N LEU A 23 5.54 10.51 -4.60
CA LEU A 23 5.85 11.51 -3.58
C LEU A 23 4.68 12.46 -3.28
N ALA A 24 3.57 12.36 -4.01
CA ALA A 24 2.41 13.18 -3.71
C ALA A 24 1.78 12.77 -2.37
N ASN A 25 1.19 13.74 -1.65
CA ASN A 25 0.57 13.50 -0.34
C ASN A 25 -0.46 12.35 -0.35
N SER A 26 -1.12 12.10 -1.47
CA SER A 26 -2.08 11.00 -1.66
C SER A 26 -1.44 9.62 -1.75
N TYR A 27 -0.16 9.52 -2.10
CA TYR A 27 0.54 8.25 -2.34
C TYR A 27 1.78 8.07 -1.45
N ILE A 28 2.22 9.10 -0.73
CA ILE A 28 3.43 9.03 0.11
C ILE A 28 3.34 8.00 1.23
N ALA A 29 2.12 7.77 1.76
CA ALA A 29 1.84 6.76 2.78
C ALA A 29 1.65 5.35 2.22
N ASN A 30 1.73 5.17 0.88
CA ASN A 30 1.55 3.86 0.26
C ASN A 30 2.86 3.07 0.28
N GLY A 31 2.91 2.04 1.15
CA GLY A 31 4.06 1.15 1.24
C GLY A 31 5.36 1.92 1.48
N GLY A 32 6.41 1.57 0.74
CA GLY A 32 7.75 2.17 0.87
C GLY A 32 7.98 3.48 0.11
N ASN A 33 6.94 4.21 -0.31
CA ASN A 33 7.10 5.43 -1.11
C ASN A 33 7.82 6.56 -0.36
N LEU A 34 7.47 6.78 0.91
CA LEU A 34 8.16 7.74 1.77
C LEU A 34 9.63 7.36 1.98
N ASP A 35 9.88 6.08 2.31
CA ASP A 35 11.23 5.58 2.57
C ASP A 35 12.12 5.72 1.32
N LEU A 36 11.58 5.41 0.14
CA LEU A 36 12.26 5.61 -1.13
C LEU A 36 12.56 7.09 -1.38
N GLY A 37 11.58 7.97 -1.18
CA GLY A 37 11.75 9.41 -1.33
C GLY A 37 12.87 9.97 -0.44
N MET A 38 12.85 9.62 0.84
CA MET A 38 13.89 10.02 1.80
C MET A 38 15.26 9.49 1.42
N SER A 39 15.35 8.22 1.02
CA SER A 39 16.61 7.60 0.59
C SER A 39 17.21 8.30 -0.63
N VAL A 40 16.36 8.72 -1.57
CA VAL A 40 16.78 9.43 -2.78
C VAL A 40 17.29 10.83 -2.45
N VAL A 41 16.59 11.58 -1.60
CA VAL A 41 17.02 12.92 -1.18
C VAL A 41 18.35 12.85 -0.46
N ASN A 42 18.53 11.89 0.45
CA ASN A 42 19.80 11.69 1.16
C ASN A 42 20.94 11.37 0.19
N TRP A 43 20.72 10.46 -0.77
CA TRP A 43 21.71 10.10 -1.78
C TRP A 43 22.08 11.29 -2.70
N LEU A 44 21.12 12.13 -3.07
CA LEU A 44 21.37 13.34 -3.88
C LEU A 44 22.09 14.44 -3.09
N SER A 45 21.89 14.50 -1.77
CA SER A 45 22.55 15.47 -0.90
C SER A 45 24.01 15.11 -0.57
N GLN A 46 24.54 14.04 -1.16
CA GLN A 46 25.87 13.50 -0.83
C GLN A 46 26.00 13.12 0.67
N ASP A 47 24.86 12.96 1.36
CA ASP A 47 24.79 12.67 2.79
C ASP A 47 24.79 11.15 3.02
N ASP A 48 25.80 10.50 2.44
CA ASP A 48 25.92 9.04 2.41
C ASP A 48 26.17 8.45 3.80
N ALA A 49 26.63 9.27 4.74
CA ALA A 49 26.83 8.89 6.14
C ALA A 49 25.50 8.57 6.86
N TYR A 50 24.37 9.10 6.36
CA TYR A 50 23.02 8.83 6.84
C TYR A 50 22.19 7.97 5.88
N VAL A 51 22.80 7.32 4.88
CA VAL A 51 22.21 6.14 4.25
C VAL A 51 22.39 4.96 5.21
N ASN A 52 21.82 5.11 6.41
CA ASN A 52 21.59 3.99 7.31
C ASN A 52 20.57 3.12 6.60
N ILE A 53 21.04 2.12 5.86
CA ILE A 53 20.26 1.06 5.25
C ILE A 53 19.22 0.65 6.31
N PRO A 54 17.93 1.03 6.18
CA PRO A 54 16.95 0.60 7.15
C PRO A 54 16.92 -0.92 7.04
N VAL A 55 17.33 -1.54 8.15
CA VAL A 55 17.32 -2.98 8.41
C VAL A 55 16.04 -3.56 7.80
N LYS A 56 16.18 -4.55 6.91
CA LYS A 56 15.11 -5.37 6.31
C LYS A 56 13.74 -5.08 6.94
N THR A 57 13.03 -4.07 6.44
CA THR A 57 11.70 -3.78 6.98
C THR A 57 10.81 -4.96 6.62
N ALA A 58 10.08 -5.41 7.63
CA ALA A 58 9.35 -6.67 7.65
C ALA A 58 8.57 -6.87 6.36
N ARG A 59 8.36 -8.13 5.98
CA ARG A 59 7.44 -8.49 4.88
C ARG A 59 6.08 -7.90 5.22
N ASP A 60 5.85 -6.67 4.75
CA ASP A 60 4.57 -6.02 4.86
C ASP A 60 3.58 -7.01 4.28
N ARG A 61 2.60 -7.38 5.09
CA ARG A 61 1.38 -7.97 4.55
C ARG A 61 0.69 -6.82 3.83
N THR A 62 1.23 -6.45 2.68
CA THR A 62 0.50 -5.68 1.69
C THR A 62 -0.74 -6.51 1.43
N LEU A 63 -1.87 -6.03 1.93
CA LEU A 63 -3.18 -6.57 1.59
C LEU A 63 -3.43 -6.17 0.14
N ASN A 64 -2.76 -6.86 -0.78
CA ASN A 64 -3.04 -6.80 -2.21
C ASN A 64 -4.31 -7.62 -2.46
N LEU A 65 -5.41 -7.12 -1.93
CA LEU A 65 -6.72 -7.62 -2.26
C LEU A 65 -6.98 -7.19 -3.69
N ALA A 66 -7.01 -8.16 -4.60
CA ALA A 66 -7.56 -7.93 -5.93
C ALA A 66 -8.91 -7.24 -5.78
N HIS A 67 -9.19 -6.24 -6.61
CA HIS A 67 -10.44 -5.48 -6.54
C HIS A 67 -11.68 -6.40 -6.53
N SER A 68 -11.60 -7.55 -7.20
CA SER A 68 -12.58 -8.63 -7.14
C SER A 68 -12.73 -9.24 -5.74
N SER A 69 -11.64 -9.55 -5.05
CA SER A 69 -11.66 -10.03 -3.66
C SER A 69 -12.26 -9.00 -2.72
N GLN A 70 -11.97 -7.72 -2.91
CA GLN A 70 -12.56 -6.65 -2.12
C GLN A 70 -14.08 -6.56 -2.33
N ILE A 71 -14.55 -6.66 -3.58
CA ILE A 71 -15.98 -6.69 -3.90
C ILE A 71 -16.66 -7.93 -3.32
N VAL A 72 -16.05 -9.12 -3.45
CA VAL A 72 -16.61 -10.36 -2.92
C VAL A 72 -16.73 -10.29 -1.40
N ILE A 73 -15.72 -9.78 -0.70
CA ILE A 73 -15.78 -9.57 0.75
C ILE A 73 -16.87 -8.55 1.09
N ALA A 74 -16.91 -7.42 0.38
CA ALA A 74 -17.92 -6.39 0.60
C ALA A 74 -19.33 -6.96 0.42
N VAL A 75 -19.63 -7.62 -0.70
CA VAL A 75 -20.94 -8.22 -0.99
C VAL A 75 -21.28 -9.33 0.02
N GLY A 76 -20.30 -10.18 0.37
CA GLY A 76 -20.49 -11.24 1.35
C GLY A 76 -20.93 -10.71 2.71
N PHE A 77 -20.24 -9.69 3.22
CA PHE A 77 -20.52 -9.12 4.55
C PHE A 77 -21.69 -8.14 4.57
N LEU A 78 -21.83 -7.29 3.55
CA LEU A 78 -22.86 -6.24 3.51
C LEU A 78 -24.22 -6.75 3.00
N ILE A 79 -24.26 -7.82 2.21
CA ILE A 79 -25.49 -8.28 1.55
C ILE A 79 -25.82 -9.73 1.94
N VAL A 80 -24.91 -10.67 1.69
CA VAL A 80 -25.21 -12.11 1.86
C VAL A 80 -25.48 -12.45 3.32
N LEU A 81 -24.62 -12.01 4.24
CA LEU A 81 -24.75 -12.29 5.66
C LEU A 81 -26.05 -11.72 6.27
N PRO A 82 -26.43 -10.44 6.04
CA PRO A 82 -27.72 -9.91 6.48
C PRO A 82 -28.92 -10.68 5.92
N LEU A 83 -28.91 -11.05 4.64
CA LEU A 83 -30.01 -11.79 4.02
C LEU A 83 -30.18 -13.19 4.62
N VAL A 84 -29.09 -13.90 4.90
CA VAL A 84 -29.13 -15.20 5.59
C VAL A 84 -29.71 -15.04 7.00
N LEU A 85 -29.33 -13.99 7.72
CA LEU A 85 -29.86 -13.73 9.05
C LEU A 85 -31.37 -13.43 9.01
N VAL A 86 -31.81 -12.53 8.13
CA VAL A 86 -33.23 -12.20 7.97
C VAL A 86 -34.04 -13.42 7.54
N SER A 87 -33.58 -14.15 6.52
CA SER A 87 -34.27 -15.34 6.02
C SER A 87 -34.38 -16.44 7.07
N SER A 88 -33.32 -16.67 7.86
CA SER A 88 -33.38 -17.63 8.97
C SER A 88 -34.39 -17.20 10.05
N GLY A 89 -34.43 -15.90 10.39
CA GLY A 89 -35.42 -15.35 11.31
C GLY A 89 -36.86 -15.52 10.81
N VAL A 90 -37.11 -15.19 9.54
CA VAL A 90 -38.42 -15.37 8.89
C VAL A 90 -38.80 -16.84 8.82
N PHE A 91 -37.86 -17.73 8.46
CA PHE A 91 -38.09 -19.17 8.39
C PHE A 91 -38.48 -19.75 9.75
N ILE A 92 -37.77 -19.37 10.82
CA ILE A 92 -38.10 -19.80 12.19
C ILE A 92 -39.47 -19.26 12.60
N TRP A 93 -39.78 -17.99 12.32
CA TRP A 93 -41.07 -17.40 12.61
C TRP A 93 -42.22 -18.14 11.91
N LEU A 94 -42.09 -18.43 10.62
CA LEU A 94 -43.08 -19.18 9.84
C LEU A 94 -43.25 -20.61 10.36
N ARG A 95 -42.15 -21.27 10.75
CA ARG A 95 -42.20 -22.63 11.31
C ARG A 95 -42.86 -22.67 12.69
N ARG A 96 -42.66 -21.63 13.50
CA ARG A 96 -43.32 -21.49 14.81
C ARG A 96 -44.80 -21.15 14.68
N ARG A 97 -45.20 -20.38 13.67
CA ARG A 97 -46.61 -20.04 13.40
C ARG A 97 -47.44 -21.22 12.86
N LYS A 98 -46.79 -22.23 12.29
CA LYS A 98 -47.42 -23.47 11.80
C LYS A 98 -47.55 -24.57 12.85
N ARG A 99 -47.02 -24.37 14.07
CA ARG A 99 -47.43 -25.13 15.26
C ARG A 99 -48.52 -24.34 15.97
#